data_AF-A0A934QIV8-F1
#
_entry.id   AF-A0A934QIV8-F1
#
_cell.length_a   1.000
_cell.length_b   1.000
_cell.length_c   1.000
_cell.angle_alpha   90.00
_cell.angle_beta   90.00
_cell.angle_gamma   90.00
#
_symmetry.space_group_name_H-M   'P 1'
#
loop_
_entity.id
_entity.type
_entity.pdbx_description
1 polymer ?
#
loop_
_entity_poly.entity_id
_entity_poly.type
_entity_poly.pdbx_seq_one_letter_code
_entity_poly.pdbx_strand_id
1 'polypeptide(L)'
;MAGPAMISLTDAAAQRVRDLMGKSDQPVSGLRIGVKPRGCSGLAYYFEYASEKRQNEDEIDDKGVKLFIDPASVMFLFGSEIDYQEGKIESGFVFNNPNEKGRCGCGESFTV
;
A
#
# COMPACT_ATOMS: atom_id res chain seq x y z
N MET A 1 -8.23 18.74 -9.02
CA MET A 1 -7.43 18.01 -10.01
C MET A 1 -6.66 16.96 -9.23
N ALA A 2 -7.13 15.71 -9.20
CA ALA A 2 -6.38 14.62 -8.59
C ALA A 2 -5.13 14.43 -9.46
N GLY A 3 -3.94 14.54 -8.86
CA GLY A 3 -2.69 14.26 -9.55
C GLY A 3 -2.73 12.84 -10.15
N PRO A 4 -1.89 12.53 -11.14
CA PRO A 4 -1.81 11.18 -11.70
C PRO A 4 -1.71 10.18 -10.55
N ALA A 5 -2.65 9.24 -10.47
CA ALA A 5 -2.76 8.32 -9.35
C ALA A 5 -1.46 7.52 -9.25
N MET A 6 -0.60 7.89 -8.28
CA MET A 6 0.68 7.20 -8.11
C MET A 6 0.47 5.76 -7.66
N ILE A 7 -0.66 5.48 -7.00
CA ILE A 7 -1.09 4.14 -6.57
C ILE A 7 -2.62 4.08 -6.72
N SER A 8 -3.17 2.91 -7.04
CA SER A 8 -4.61 2.66 -7.05
C SER A 8 -4.98 1.48 -6.14
N LEU A 9 -6.18 1.48 -5.56
CA LEU A 9 -6.72 0.35 -4.81
C LEU A 9 -7.73 -0.40 -5.67
N THR A 10 -7.80 -1.72 -5.53
CA THR A 10 -8.97 -2.48 -5.96
C THR A 10 -10.13 -2.25 -5.00
N ASP A 11 -11.36 -2.53 -5.43
CA ASP A 11 -12.53 -2.44 -4.55
C ASP A 11 -12.40 -3.34 -3.31
N ALA A 12 -11.81 -4.53 -3.46
CA ALA A 12 -11.56 -5.44 -2.35
C ALA A 12 -10.58 -4.83 -1.34
N ALA A 13 -9.47 -4.25 -1.81
CA ALA A 13 -8.50 -3.59 -0.95
C ALA A 13 -9.11 -2.39 -0.24
N ALA A 14 -9.79 -1.50 -0.96
CA ALA A 14 -10.43 -0.32 -0.39
C ALA A 14 -11.47 -0.70 0.67
N GLN A 15 -12.29 -1.72 0.41
CA GLN A 15 -13.28 -2.20 1.37
C GLN A 15 -12.63 -2.79 2.62
N ARG A 16 -11.56 -3.58 2.47
CA ARG A 16 -10.82 -4.12 3.60
C ARG A 16 -10.19 -3.02 4.44
N VAL A 17 -9.58 -2.02 3.81
CA VAL A 17 -8.99 -0.87 4.49
C VAL A 17 -10.05 -0.11 5.28
N ARG A 18 -11.21 0.17 4.69
CA ARG A 18 -12.32 0.84 5.38
C ARG A 18 -12.82 0.05 6.59
N ASP A 19 -12.94 -1.27 6.46
CA ASP A 19 -13.32 -2.15 7.57
C ASP A 19 -12.29 -2.12 8.71
N LEU A 20 -11.00 -2.14 8.35
CA LEU A 20 -9.89 -2.03 9.30
C LEU A 20 -9.86 -0.67 10.01
N MET A 21 -10.06 0.43 9.26
CA MET A 21 -10.16 1.78 9.81
C MET A 21 -11.38 1.93 10.73
N GLY A 22 -12.53 1.36 10.34
CA GLY A 22 -13.77 1.39 11.13
C GLY A 22 -13.70 0.55 12.42
N LYS A 23 -12.83 -0.46 12.46
CA LYS A 23 -12.52 -1.24 13.67
C LYS A 23 -11.47 -0.60 14.56
N SER A 24 -10.79 0.43 14.08
CA SER A 24 -9.75 1.12 14.85
C SER A 24 -10.43 2.06 15.85
N ASP A 25 -10.04 1.96 17.12
CA ASP A 25 -10.55 2.82 18.20
C ASP A 25 -9.99 4.25 18.12
N GLN A 26 -8.99 4.46 17.25
CA GLN A 26 -8.29 5.74 17.07
C GLN A 26 -8.80 6.50 15.84
N PRO A 27 -8.76 7.84 15.85
CA PRO A 27 -9.06 8.62 14.65
C PRO A 27 -7.99 8.36 13.59
N VAL A 28 -8.37 7.58 12.57
CA VAL A 28 -7.54 7.32 11.40
C VAL A 28 -8.00 8.24 10.27
N SER A 29 -7.14 9.19 9.88
CA SER A 29 -7.41 10.05 8.72
C SER A 29 -7.12 9.35 7.40
N GLY A 30 -6.25 8.34 7.39
CA GLY A 30 -5.92 7.54 6.22
C GLY A 30 -4.91 6.44 6.51
N LEU A 31 -4.49 5.72 5.47
CA LEU A 31 -3.42 4.74 5.54
C LEU A 31 -2.12 5.27 4.99
N ARG A 32 -1.05 5.16 5.76
CA ARG A 32 0.31 5.36 5.26
C ARG A 32 0.82 4.09 4.60
N ILE A 33 1.35 4.22 3.39
CA ILE A 33 1.97 3.16 2.61
C ILE A 33 3.42 3.53 2.34
N GLY A 34 4.32 2.58 2.55
CA GLY A 34 5.72 2.74 2.16
C GLY A 34 6.39 1.41 1.87
N VAL A 35 7.63 1.48 1.42
CA VAL A 35 8.52 0.34 1.27
C VAL A 35 9.62 0.41 2.33
N LYS A 36 9.92 -0.72 2.95
CA LYS A 36 11.05 -0.87 3.87
C LYS A 36 11.91 -2.06 3.44
N PRO A 37 13.24 -2.01 3.63
CA PRO A 37 14.09 -3.16 3.38
C PRO A 37 13.72 -4.30 4.33
N ARG A 38 13.58 -5.51 3.79
CA ARG A 38 13.32 -6.75 4.53
C ARG A 38 14.27 -7.84 4.02
N GLY A 39 15.10 -8.37 4.92
CA GLY A 39 16.07 -9.42 4.60
C GLY A 39 17.31 -8.91 3.86
N CYS A 40 18.11 -9.83 3.30
CA CYS A 40 19.40 -9.50 2.67
C CYS A 40 19.28 -8.68 1.36
N SER A 41 18.17 -8.81 0.63
CA SER A 41 18.00 -8.15 -0.68
C SER A 41 16.54 -7.81 -1.04
N GLY A 42 15.61 -7.92 -0.09
CA GLY A 42 14.19 -7.72 -0.33
C GLY A 42 13.71 -6.33 0.08
N LEU A 43 12.74 -5.79 -0.65
CA LEU A 43 11.87 -4.74 -0.13
C LEU A 43 10.62 -5.40 0.47
N ALA A 44 9.90 -4.70 1.33
CA ALA A 44 8.62 -5.11 1.86
C ALA A 44 7.72 -3.89 1.98
N TYR A 45 6.51 -4.02 1.46
CA TYR A 45 5.48 -3.01 1.64
C TYR A 45 4.98 -3.04 3.08
N TYR A 46 4.70 -1.87 3.65
CA TYR A 46 4.07 -1.74 4.96
C TYR A 46 2.90 -0.77 4.90
N PHE A 47 1.93 -1.03 5.76
CA PHE A 47 0.79 -0.17 6.00
C PHE A 47 0.80 0.29 7.45
N GLU A 48 0.53 1.57 7.68
CA GLU A 48 0.33 2.11 9.01
C GLU A 48 -0.92 2.98 9.03
N TYR A 49 -1.66 2.95 10.14
CA TYR A 49 -2.73 3.92 10.35
C TYR A 49 -2.11 5.30 10.56
N ALA A 50 -2.58 6.28 9.79
CA ALA A 50 -2.15 7.65 9.90
C ALA A 50 -3.32 8.51 10.39
N SER A 51 -3.13 9.14 11.54
CA SER A 51 -4.07 10.13 12.06
C SER A 51 -3.96 11.47 11.33
N GLU A 52 -2.83 11.76 10.70
CA GLU A 52 -2.60 12.98 9.92
C GLU A 52 -1.57 12.77 8.80
N LYS A 53 -1.66 13.64 7.79
CA LYS A 53 -0.70 13.74 6.69
C LYS A 53 0.59 14.42 7.17
N ARG A 54 1.76 13.85 6.89
CA ARG A 54 3.04 14.58 7.09
C ARG A 54 3.34 15.51 5.92
N GLN A 55 4.08 16.59 6.20
CA GLN A 55 4.39 17.64 5.22
C GLN A 55 5.06 17.17 3.92
N ASN A 56 5.84 16.08 3.98
CA ASN A 56 6.57 15.56 2.82
C ASN A 56 5.88 14.36 2.17
N GLU A 57 4.69 13.98 2.64
CA GLU A 57 3.96 12.84 2.10
C GLU A 57 3.04 13.28 0.97
N ASP A 58 2.88 12.38 0.00
CA ASP A 58 1.84 12.52 -0.98
C ASP A 58 0.52 12.01 -0.41
N GLU A 59 -0.56 12.75 -0.66
CA GLU A 59 -1.92 12.35 -0.28
C GLU A 59 -2.67 11.96 -1.55
N ILE A 60 -3.23 10.74 -1.54
CA ILE A 60 -4.10 10.23 -2.59
C ILE A 60 -5.43 9.90 -1.97
N ASP A 61 -6.51 10.39 -2.56
CA ASP A 61 -7.86 9.89 -2.27
C ASP A 61 -8.23 8.89 -3.36
N ASP A 62 -8.33 7.62 -2.98
CA ASP A 62 -8.79 6.58 -3.90
C ASP A 62 -9.94 5.82 -3.26
N LYS A 63 -11.04 5.69 -4.01
CA LYS A 63 -12.27 5.03 -3.54
C LYS A 63 -12.63 5.45 -2.12
N GLY A 64 -12.59 6.74 -1.79
CA GLY A 64 -12.94 7.29 -0.47
C GLY A 64 -12.08 6.77 0.69
N VAL A 65 -10.87 6.32 0.40
CA VAL A 65 -9.81 6.02 1.37
C VAL A 65 -8.67 6.99 1.09
N LYS A 66 -8.21 7.68 2.14
CA LYS A 66 -7.01 8.51 2.04
C LYS A 66 -5.77 7.65 2.23
N LEU A 67 -4.84 7.79 1.32
CA LEU A 67 -3.54 7.13 1.33
C LEU A 67 -2.45 8.19 1.45
N PHE A 68 -1.51 7.96 2.36
CA PHE A 68 -0.31 8.78 2.54
C PHE A 68 0.90 7.99 2.09
N ILE A 69 1.68 8.55 1.18
CA ILE A 69 2.83 7.86 0.62
C ILE A 69 4.10 8.59 1.02
N ASP A 70 5.05 7.84 1.58
CA ASP A 70 6.37 8.36 1.88
C ASP A 70 7.08 8.74 0.56
N PRO A 71 7.68 9.94 0.44
CA PRO A 71 8.27 10.42 -0.82
C PRO A 71 9.42 9.52 -1.30
N ALA A 72 10.15 8.90 -0.35
CA ALA A 72 11.18 7.91 -0.67
C ALA A 72 10.59 6.60 -1.26
N SER A 73 9.31 6.31 -0.98
CA SER A 73 8.59 5.14 -1.45
C SER A 73 7.80 5.40 -2.74
N VAL A 74 7.48 6.66 -3.05
CA VAL A 74 6.69 7.04 -4.24
C VAL A 74 7.25 6.41 -5.51
N MET A 75 8.56 6.50 -5.73
CA MET A 75 9.19 5.93 -6.94
C MET A 75 9.04 4.41 -7.03
N PHE A 76 9.03 3.71 -5.90
CA PHE A 76 8.83 2.27 -5.86
C PHE A 76 7.36 1.88 -6.02
N LEU A 77 6.44 2.74 -5.58
CA LEU A 77 5.01 2.48 -5.61
C LEU A 77 4.34 3.03 -6.87
N PHE A 78 5.03 3.83 -7.67
CA PHE A 78 4.46 4.52 -8.82
C PHE A 78 3.86 3.55 -9.84
N GLY A 79 2.56 3.71 -10.13
CA GLY A 79 1.80 2.84 -11.01
C GLY A 79 1.45 1.49 -10.40
N SER A 80 1.66 1.30 -9.10
CA SER A 80 1.29 0.06 -8.41
C SER A 80 -0.20 0.01 -8.12
N GLU A 81 -0.77 -1.18 -8.24
CA GLU A 81 -2.13 -1.47 -7.82
C GLU A 81 -2.10 -2.33 -6.55
N ILE A 82 -2.91 -1.95 -5.56
CA ILE A 82 -3.05 -2.67 -4.30
C ILE A 82 -4.35 -3.43 -4.34
N ASP A 83 -4.24 -4.75 -4.24
CA ASP A 83 -5.35 -5.68 -4.18
C ASP A 83 -5.42 -6.36 -2.80
N TYR A 84 -6.58 -6.90 -2.45
CA TYR A 84 -6.75 -7.71 -1.25
C TYR A 84 -7.37 -9.05 -1.63
N GLN A 85 -6.62 -10.12 -1.44
CA GLN A 85 -7.07 -11.46 -1.76
C GLN A 85 -7.34 -12.24 -0.48
N GLU A 86 -8.58 -12.70 -0.35
CA GLU A 86 -9.02 -13.59 0.72
C GLU A 86 -8.93 -15.03 0.22
N GLY A 87 -7.76 -15.65 0.39
CA GLY A 87 -7.56 -17.07 0.09
C GLY A 87 -8.08 -17.97 1.21
N LYS A 88 -8.38 -19.22 0.88
CA LYS A 88 -8.76 -20.26 1.87
C LYS A 88 -7.68 -20.56 2.90
N ILE A 89 -6.41 -20.25 2.57
CA ILE A 89 -5.24 -20.58 3.39
C ILE A 89 -4.62 -19.31 3.97
N GLU A 90 -4.54 -18.22 3.20
CA GLU A 90 -4.06 -16.92 3.65
C GLU A 90 -4.87 -15.78 3.02
N SER A 91 -5.16 -14.76 3.81
CA SER A 91 -5.76 -13.51 3.34
C SER A 91 -4.77 -12.37 3.53
N GLY A 92 -4.48 -11.63 2.46
CA GLY A 92 -3.40 -10.64 2.49
C GLY A 92 -3.54 -9.58 1.41
N PHE A 93 -2.87 -8.45 1.64
CA PHE A 93 -2.70 -7.41 0.64
C PHE A 93 -1.66 -7.83 -0.39
N VAL A 94 -2.01 -7.70 -1.67
CA VAL A 94 -1.16 -8.02 -2.81
C VAL A 94 -0.84 -6.72 -3.53
N PHE A 95 0.43 -6.47 -3.79
CA PHE A 95 0.87 -5.30 -4.55
C PHE A 95 1.26 -5.76 -5.94
N ASN A 96 0.58 -5.23 -6.95
CA ASN A 96 0.91 -5.41 -8.35
C ASN A 96 1.68 -4.19 -8.82
N ASN A 97 3.01 -4.25 -8.72
CA ASN A 97 3.88 -3.16 -9.15
C ASN A 97 4.45 -3.48 -10.55
N PRO A 98 4.11 -2.71 -11.60
CA PRO A 98 4.63 -2.94 -12.95
C PRO A 98 6.15 -2.72 -13.06
N ASN A 99 6.77 -2.02 -12.10
CA ASN A 99 8.21 -1.84 -12.03
C ASN A 99 8.93 -3.01 -11.33
N GLU A 100 8.21 -3.90 -10.66
CA GLU A 100 8.80 -5.07 -10.01
C GLU A 100 9.19 -6.10 -11.07
N LYS A 101 10.49 -6.25 -11.34
CA LYS A 101 11.01 -7.11 -12.42
C LYS A 101 11.18 -8.58 -12.04
N GLY A 102 10.84 -9.00 -10.82
CA GLY A 102 10.95 -10.41 -10.46
C GLY A 102 10.52 -10.75 -9.05
N ARG A 103 9.35 -11.37 -8.92
CA ARG A 103 8.99 -12.21 -7.78
C ARG A 103 9.74 -13.54 -7.94
N CYS A 104 10.84 -13.72 -7.21
CA CYS A 104 11.55 -15.00 -7.24
C CYS A 104 10.57 -16.10 -6.78
N GLY A 105 10.45 -17.18 -7.57
CA GLY A 105 9.43 -18.24 -7.48
C GLY A 105 9.41 -19.08 -6.19
N CYS A 106 9.98 -18.58 -5.10
CA CYS A 106 10.04 -19.19 -3.78
C CYS A 106 9.16 -18.47 -2.73
N GLY A 107 8.52 -17.35 -3.08
CA GLY A 107 7.53 -16.67 -2.23
C GLY A 107 8.07 -15.77 -1.11
N GLU A 108 9.39 -15.73 -0.88
CA GLU A 108 9.97 -15.03 0.30
C GLU A 108 10.66 -13.69 0.02
N SER A 109 10.84 -13.23 -1.23
CA SER A 109 11.50 -11.94 -1.50
C SER A 109 11.21 -11.40 -2.91
N PHE A 110 11.10 -10.07 -3.04
CA PHE A 110 11.06 -9.36 -4.32
C PHE A 110 12.27 -8.43 -4.47
N THR A 111 12.79 -8.33 -5.70
CA THR A 111 13.89 -7.43 -6.10
C THR A 111 13.35 -6.44 -7.12
N VAL A 112 13.66 -5.16 -6.93
CA VAL A 112 13.32 -4.05 -7.85
C VAL A 112 14.48 -3.77 -8.80
#